data_AF-A0A3S2VB59-F1
#
_entry.id   AF-A0A3S2VB59-F1
#
_cell.length_a   1.000
_cell.length_b   1.000
_cell.length_c   1.000
_cell.angle_alpha   90.00
_cell.angle_beta   90.00
_cell.angle_gamma   90.00
#
_symmetry.space_group_name_H-M   'P 1'
#
loop_
_entity.id
_entity.type
_entity.pdbx_description
1 polymer ?
#
loop_
_entity_poly.entity_id
_entity_poly.type
_entity_poly.pdbx_seq_one_letter_code
_entity_poly.pdbx_strand_id
1 'polypeptide(L)'
;MSYKGRKFAVAPMIDWTDRHCRYFHRQISRQALLYTEMVVADAIIHGPRDRLLGHDAAEHPLALQLGGSDPAKLAEAVRISEAYGYDEINLNVGCPSDRVQSGTFGACLMLTPETVAECIAAMKRVATVPVTVKCRIGVDEQEPEQALPALITRVLDAGADAIWIHARKAWLKGLSPKENREIPPLDYEIVYRMKQRWPDVFIGINGGIRTLDEAATHLAHVDGVMLGRAAYQNAAILSEIDQRFFGAPAGEPDWEGLRDRMMAYAERHIASGGRLQHVARHMVGLFTGLPGARRYRQILSTDAAKSGAGPEVLAAAFAAVDFSGTEQEAVSA
;
A
#
# COMPACT_ATOMS: atom_id res chain seq x y z
N MET A 1 14.20 -9.35 2.65
CA MET A 1 13.10 -9.32 3.66
C MET A 1 12.64 -10.74 4.01
N SER A 2 12.10 -10.98 5.21
CA SER A 2 11.55 -12.30 5.65
C SER A 2 10.10 -12.18 6.11
N TYR A 3 9.32 -13.25 5.95
CA TYR A 3 7.90 -13.34 6.31
C TYR A 3 7.63 -14.10 7.64
N LYS A 4 8.65 -14.17 8.52
CA LYS A 4 8.59 -14.85 9.83
C LYS A 4 8.11 -13.99 11.01
N GLY A 5 7.59 -12.80 10.77
CA GLY A 5 7.21 -11.86 11.84
C GLY A 5 6.06 -10.95 11.43
N ARG A 6 5.50 -10.23 12.42
CA ARG A 6 4.36 -9.34 12.19
C ARG A 6 4.69 -8.26 11.17
N LYS A 7 3.71 -7.89 10.35
CA LYS A 7 3.84 -6.78 9.40
C LYS A 7 2.68 -5.82 9.48
N PHE A 8 3.02 -4.54 9.37
CA PHE A 8 2.08 -3.48 9.07
C PHE A 8 2.41 -2.95 7.68
N ALA A 9 1.42 -2.84 6.80
CA ALA A 9 1.63 -2.40 5.43
C ALA A 9 0.71 -1.24 5.03
N VAL A 10 1.21 -0.37 4.16
CA VAL A 10 0.36 0.58 3.41
C VAL A 10 -0.02 -0.06 2.09
N ALA A 11 -1.32 -0.11 1.79
CA ALA A 11 -1.84 -0.82 0.64
C ALA A 11 -1.39 -0.18 -0.70
N PRO A 12 -1.17 -0.99 -1.75
CA PRO A 12 -0.98 -0.49 -3.11
C PRO A 12 -2.26 0.20 -3.58
N MET A 13 -2.16 1.47 -3.99
CA MET A 13 -3.29 2.28 -4.41
C MET A 13 -2.90 3.13 -5.64
N ILE A 14 -3.46 2.76 -6.81
CA ILE A 14 -3.27 3.50 -8.06
C ILE A 14 -3.65 4.98 -7.87
N ASP A 15 -2.83 5.86 -8.45
CA ASP A 15 -2.81 7.33 -8.38
C ASP A 15 -2.49 7.91 -6.98
N TRP A 16 -2.28 7.06 -5.97
CA TRP A 16 -2.10 7.47 -4.57
C TRP A 16 -0.71 7.10 -4.05
N THR A 17 -0.32 5.82 -4.05
CA THR A 17 0.97 5.35 -3.52
C THR A 17 2.10 5.42 -4.54
N ASP A 18 2.20 6.55 -5.23
CA ASP A 18 3.36 6.86 -6.07
C ASP A 18 4.62 7.10 -5.20
N ARG A 19 5.77 7.33 -5.85
CA ARG A 19 7.04 7.51 -5.14
C ARG A 19 7.03 8.68 -4.16
N HIS A 20 6.27 9.73 -4.43
CA HIS A 20 6.19 10.92 -3.56
C HIS A 20 5.40 10.61 -2.29
N CYS A 21 4.27 9.90 -2.43
CA CYS A 21 3.51 9.41 -1.28
C CYS A 21 4.31 8.44 -0.42
N ARG A 22 5.01 7.49 -1.04
CA ARG A 22 5.80 6.49 -0.29
C ARG A 22 6.99 7.12 0.42
N TYR A 23 7.72 8.02 -0.23
CA TYR A 23 8.79 8.78 0.43
C TYR A 23 8.25 9.52 1.66
N PHE A 24 7.11 10.20 1.52
CA PHE A 24 6.43 10.89 2.62
C PHE A 24 6.02 9.94 3.76
N HIS A 25 5.36 8.82 3.46
CA HIS A 25 4.96 7.84 4.47
C HIS A 25 6.16 7.27 5.23
N ARG A 26 7.28 7.04 4.55
CA ARG A 26 8.52 6.59 5.16
C ARG A 26 9.13 7.62 6.12
N GLN A 27 8.92 8.92 5.89
CA GLN A 27 9.36 9.95 6.82
C GLN A 27 8.57 9.94 8.13
N ILE A 28 7.44 9.23 8.18
CA ILE A 28 6.56 9.11 9.35
C ILE A 28 6.74 7.75 10.06
N SER A 29 6.81 6.65 9.31
CA SER A 29 7.08 5.30 9.84
C SER A 29 8.29 4.68 9.15
N ARG A 30 9.25 4.19 9.94
CA ARG A 30 10.46 3.51 9.46
C ARG A 30 10.25 2.01 9.26
N GLN A 31 9.22 1.43 9.86
CA GLN A 31 9.00 -0.02 9.84
C GLN A 31 7.88 -0.49 8.90
N ALA A 32 6.90 0.38 8.58
CA ALA A 32 5.80 0.00 7.71
C ALA A 32 6.31 -0.48 6.34
N LEU A 33 5.79 -1.62 5.86
CA LEU A 33 6.00 -2.09 4.50
C LEU A 33 5.19 -1.21 3.54
N LEU A 34 5.89 -0.54 2.62
CA LEU A 34 5.25 0.26 1.59
C LEU A 34 5.06 -0.59 0.34
N TYR A 35 3.96 -0.35 -0.39
CA TYR A 35 3.73 -0.94 -1.70
C TYR A 35 3.71 0.15 -2.77
N THR A 36 4.27 -0.15 -3.94
CA THR A 36 4.07 0.67 -5.13
C THR A 36 2.59 0.71 -5.53
N GLU A 37 2.24 1.58 -6.46
CA GLU A 37 1.06 1.33 -7.29
C GLU A 37 1.21 0.00 -8.04
N MET A 38 0.10 -0.57 -8.52
CA MET A 38 0.16 -1.74 -9.39
C MET A 38 0.76 -1.33 -10.75
N VAL A 39 1.87 -1.96 -11.13
CA VAL A 39 2.52 -1.77 -12.43
C VAL A 39 2.29 -3.00 -13.30
N VAL A 40 1.75 -2.81 -14.51
CA VAL A 40 1.49 -3.92 -15.44
C VAL A 40 2.82 -4.44 -16.02
N ALA A 41 2.99 -5.76 -16.12
CA ALA A 41 4.22 -6.38 -16.61
C ALA A 41 4.65 -5.84 -18.00
N ASP A 42 3.72 -5.74 -18.94
CA ASP A 42 3.99 -5.17 -20.27
C ASP A 42 4.51 -3.72 -20.22
N ALA A 43 4.06 -2.92 -19.24
CA ALA A 43 4.55 -1.55 -19.07
C ALA A 43 6.02 -1.53 -18.63
N ILE A 44 6.46 -2.49 -17.81
CA ILE A 44 7.87 -2.63 -17.41
C ILE A 44 8.74 -3.09 -18.58
N ILE A 45 8.25 -4.06 -19.36
CA ILE A 45 8.99 -4.64 -20.48
C ILE A 45 9.23 -3.60 -21.57
N HIS A 46 8.19 -2.84 -21.94
CA HIS A 46 8.18 -1.98 -23.13
C HIS A 46 8.21 -0.47 -22.82
N GLY A 47 7.94 -0.06 -21.58
CA GLY A 47 7.78 1.33 -21.19
C GLY A 47 8.99 1.97 -20.51
N PRO A 48 8.84 3.22 -20.02
CA PRO A 48 9.92 3.97 -19.38
C PRO A 48 10.18 3.46 -17.96
N ARG A 49 11.09 2.50 -17.81
CA ARG A 49 11.38 1.77 -16.56
C ARG A 49 11.70 2.68 -15.38
N ASP A 50 12.55 3.70 -15.54
CA ASP A 50 12.89 4.61 -14.42
C ASP A 50 11.70 5.41 -13.90
N ARG A 51 10.73 5.71 -14.77
CA ARG A 51 9.49 6.36 -14.37
C ARG A 51 8.58 5.39 -13.61
N LEU A 52 8.54 4.12 -14.02
CA LEU A 52 7.65 3.10 -13.47
C LEU A 52 8.20 2.46 -12.18
N LEU A 53 9.51 2.25 -12.10
CA LEU A 53 10.18 1.47 -11.05
C LEU A 53 11.14 2.29 -10.17
N GLY A 54 11.56 3.47 -10.64
CA GLY A 54 12.45 4.32 -9.87
C GLY A 54 11.83 4.75 -8.54
N HIS A 55 12.63 4.69 -7.49
CA HIS A 55 12.27 5.08 -6.13
C HIS A 55 13.50 5.60 -5.39
N ASP A 56 13.27 6.29 -4.27
CA ASP A 56 14.33 6.76 -3.38
C ASP A 56 14.74 5.62 -2.44
N ALA A 57 16.04 5.47 -2.17
CA ALA A 57 16.56 4.43 -1.28
C ALA A 57 15.99 4.52 0.15
N ALA A 58 15.52 5.69 0.57
CA ALA A 58 14.84 5.84 1.86
C ALA A 58 13.58 4.96 1.94
N GLU A 59 12.89 4.68 0.83
CA GLU A 59 11.57 4.02 0.81
C GLU A 59 11.56 2.59 1.40
N HIS A 60 12.70 1.91 1.49
CA HIS A 60 12.80 0.56 2.05
C HIS A 60 12.29 0.45 3.51
N PRO A 61 11.60 -0.65 3.90
CA PRO A 61 11.21 -1.78 3.05
C PRO A 61 10.07 -1.46 2.07
N LEU A 62 10.25 -1.85 0.79
CA LEU A 62 9.36 -1.52 -0.32
C LEU A 62 9.05 -2.74 -1.20
N ALA A 63 7.77 -3.01 -1.42
CA ALA A 63 7.27 -4.05 -2.32
C ALA A 63 6.82 -3.48 -3.67
N LEU A 64 7.24 -4.12 -4.76
CA LEU A 64 6.71 -3.87 -6.11
C LEU A 64 5.49 -4.73 -6.34
N GLN A 65 4.33 -4.10 -6.62
CA GLN A 65 3.14 -4.83 -7.03
C GLN A 65 3.03 -4.90 -8.56
N LEU A 66 3.00 -6.12 -9.09
CA LEU A 66 2.83 -6.42 -10.50
C LEU A 66 1.38 -6.77 -10.86
N GLY A 67 0.96 -6.37 -12.06
CA GLY A 67 -0.25 -6.86 -12.71
C GLY A 67 0.09 -7.62 -13.99
N GLY A 68 -0.42 -8.84 -14.14
CA GLY A 68 -0.33 -9.64 -15.36
C GLY A 68 -0.91 -11.03 -15.16
N SER A 69 -1.09 -11.75 -16.27
CA SER A 69 -1.56 -13.14 -16.30
C SER A 69 -0.71 -14.06 -17.18
N ASP A 70 0.36 -13.53 -17.77
CA ASP A 70 1.31 -14.28 -18.61
C ASP A 70 2.56 -14.61 -17.77
N PRO A 71 2.84 -15.90 -17.50
CA PRO A 71 3.97 -16.30 -16.66
C PRO A 71 5.34 -15.84 -17.21
N ALA A 72 5.52 -15.85 -18.54
CA ALA A 72 6.79 -15.47 -19.16
C ALA A 72 7.03 -13.96 -19.04
N LYS A 73 5.99 -13.15 -19.28
CA LYS A 73 6.07 -11.69 -19.12
C LYS A 73 6.29 -11.29 -17.66
N LEU A 74 5.62 -11.95 -16.71
CA LEU A 74 5.82 -11.66 -15.29
C LEU A 74 7.24 -12.01 -14.85
N ALA A 75 7.78 -13.15 -15.26
CA ALA A 75 9.17 -13.50 -14.99
C ALA A 75 10.14 -12.45 -15.58
N GLU A 76 9.89 -11.96 -16.79
CA GLU A 76 10.72 -10.93 -17.40
C GLU A 76 10.63 -9.58 -16.65
N ALA A 77 9.42 -9.17 -16.25
CA ALA A 77 9.23 -7.98 -15.44
C ALA A 77 9.97 -8.07 -14.09
N VAL A 78 9.98 -9.24 -13.46
CA VAL A 78 10.75 -9.51 -12.23
C VAL A 78 12.25 -9.33 -12.47
N ARG A 79 12.80 -9.92 -13.54
CA ARG A 79 14.23 -9.75 -13.88
C ARG A 79 14.60 -8.29 -14.09
N ILE A 80 13.77 -7.54 -14.83
CA ILE A 80 14.00 -6.11 -15.06
C ILE A 80 13.97 -5.34 -13.73
N SER A 81 13.06 -5.69 -12.82
CA SER A 81 12.93 -5.02 -11.53
C SER A 81 14.08 -5.29 -10.54
N GLU A 82 14.87 -6.35 -10.76
CA GLU A 82 15.97 -6.73 -9.85
C GLU A 82 16.97 -5.59 -9.67
N ALA A 83 17.31 -4.88 -10.75
CA ALA A 83 18.22 -3.74 -10.73
C ALA A 83 17.69 -2.53 -9.93
N TYR A 84 16.38 -2.50 -9.63
CA TYR A 84 15.77 -1.45 -8.81
C TYR A 84 15.76 -1.80 -7.32
N GLY A 85 16.07 -3.04 -6.92
CA GLY A 85 16.36 -3.37 -5.52
C GLY A 85 15.16 -3.50 -4.58
N TYR A 86 13.96 -3.78 -5.07
CA TYR A 86 12.77 -4.02 -4.24
C TYR A 86 12.96 -5.16 -3.23
N ASP A 87 12.33 -5.05 -2.05
CA ASP A 87 12.42 -6.05 -0.98
C ASP A 87 11.46 -7.23 -1.14
N GLU A 88 10.47 -7.08 -2.02
CA GLU A 88 9.38 -8.01 -2.27
C GLU A 88 8.79 -7.76 -3.67
N ILE A 89 8.42 -8.85 -4.34
CA ILE A 89 7.53 -8.80 -5.50
C ILE A 89 6.15 -9.32 -5.10
N ASN A 90 5.10 -8.57 -5.41
CA ASN A 90 3.72 -8.96 -5.11
C ASN A 90 2.90 -9.07 -6.40
N LEU A 91 2.13 -10.15 -6.56
CA LEU A 91 1.18 -10.30 -7.66
C LEU A 91 -0.21 -9.80 -7.26
N ASN A 92 -0.79 -8.90 -8.05
CA ASN A 92 -2.15 -8.41 -7.85
C ASN A 92 -3.20 -9.39 -8.40
N VAL A 93 -4.02 -9.93 -7.50
CA VAL A 93 -5.16 -10.81 -7.76
C VAL A 93 -6.44 -10.22 -7.13
N GLY A 94 -6.52 -8.89 -6.99
CA GLY A 94 -7.57 -8.24 -6.19
C GLY A 94 -8.09 -6.89 -6.70
N CYS A 95 -7.44 -6.27 -7.69
CA CYS A 95 -7.91 -5.02 -8.28
C CYS A 95 -9.21 -5.23 -9.08
N PRO A 96 -10.30 -4.49 -8.83
CA PRO A 96 -11.56 -4.60 -9.58
C PRO A 96 -11.67 -3.55 -10.71
N SER A 97 -10.59 -2.88 -11.12
CA SER A 97 -10.65 -1.76 -12.08
C SER A 97 -11.15 -2.19 -13.46
N ASP A 98 -11.83 -1.31 -14.22
CA ASP A 98 -12.36 -1.66 -15.55
C ASP A 98 -11.29 -2.20 -16.53
N ARG A 99 -10.02 -1.81 -16.37
CA ARG A 99 -8.89 -2.35 -17.16
C ARG A 99 -8.66 -3.87 -16.94
N VAL A 100 -9.16 -4.42 -15.84
CA VAL A 100 -9.16 -5.86 -15.44
C VAL A 100 -10.21 -6.64 -16.21
N GLN A 101 -11.27 -6.01 -16.73
CA GLN A 101 -12.35 -6.70 -17.47
C GLN A 101 -11.87 -7.30 -18.80
N SER A 102 -10.67 -6.92 -19.27
CA SER A 102 -9.99 -7.58 -20.39
C SER A 102 -9.48 -9.00 -20.05
N GLY A 103 -9.54 -9.43 -18.78
CA GLY A 103 -9.13 -10.76 -18.32
C GLY A 103 -7.63 -10.94 -18.08
N THR A 104 -6.86 -9.86 -18.02
CA THR A 104 -5.39 -9.91 -18.13
C THR A 104 -4.62 -9.70 -16.82
N PHE A 105 -5.27 -9.28 -15.73
CA PHE A 105 -4.68 -9.11 -14.39
C PHE A 105 -5.74 -8.77 -13.35
N GLY A 106 -5.42 -8.82 -12.05
CA GLY A 106 -6.30 -8.33 -10.99
C GLY A 106 -7.36 -9.33 -10.53
N ALA A 107 -8.51 -8.83 -10.07
CA ALA A 107 -9.52 -9.66 -9.40
C ALA A 107 -10.12 -10.76 -10.30
N CYS A 108 -10.14 -10.57 -11.63
CA CYS A 108 -10.61 -11.63 -12.55
C CYS A 108 -9.80 -12.93 -12.43
N LEU A 109 -8.53 -12.85 -11.98
CA LEU A 109 -7.68 -14.02 -11.79
C LEU A 109 -8.11 -14.91 -10.61
N MET A 110 -9.03 -14.45 -9.76
CA MET A 110 -9.71 -15.32 -8.78
C MET A 110 -10.52 -16.44 -9.45
N LEU A 111 -10.89 -16.28 -10.73
CA LEU A 111 -11.59 -17.30 -11.53
C LEU A 111 -10.63 -18.34 -12.13
N THR A 112 -9.33 -18.05 -12.18
CA THR A 112 -8.31 -18.89 -12.83
C THR A 112 -7.11 -19.12 -11.91
N PRO A 113 -7.30 -19.77 -10.74
CA PRO A 113 -6.23 -19.95 -9.75
C PRO A 113 -5.04 -20.76 -10.29
N GLU A 114 -5.25 -21.65 -11.26
CA GLU A 114 -4.18 -22.36 -11.98
C GLU A 114 -3.25 -21.39 -12.72
N THR A 115 -3.81 -20.39 -13.43
CA THR A 115 -3.01 -19.34 -14.09
C THR A 115 -2.21 -18.53 -13.09
N VAL A 116 -2.80 -18.21 -11.92
CA VAL A 116 -2.08 -17.51 -10.85
C VAL A 116 -0.91 -18.35 -10.35
N ALA A 117 -1.10 -19.64 -10.14
CA ALA A 117 -0.03 -20.56 -9.73
C ALA A 117 1.10 -20.64 -10.77
N GLU A 118 0.79 -20.74 -12.05
CA GLU A 118 1.79 -20.71 -13.13
C GLU A 118 2.60 -19.41 -13.12
N CYS A 119 1.92 -18.27 -12.91
CA CYS A 119 2.57 -16.96 -12.78
C CYS A 119 3.50 -16.91 -11.56
N ILE A 120 3.04 -17.36 -10.40
CA ILE A 120 3.85 -17.40 -9.17
C ILE A 120 5.08 -18.30 -9.35
N ALA A 121 4.91 -19.51 -9.90
CA ALA A 121 6.02 -20.40 -10.16
C ALA A 121 7.04 -19.76 -11.11
N ALA A 122 6.60 -19.04 -12.14
CA ALA A 122 7.49 -18.35 -13.06
C ALA A 122 8.25 -17.18 -12.41
N MET A 123 7.58 -16.38 -11.59
CA MET A 123 8.19 -15.30 -10.83
C MET A 123 9.20 -15.84 -9.80
N LYS A 124 8.84 -16.90 -9.05
CA LYS A 124 9.71 -17.53 -8.04
C LYS A 124 10.99 -18.11 -8.63
N ARG A 125 10.98 -18.59 -9.87
CA ARG A 125 12.19 -19.11 -10.54
C ARG A 125 13.26 -18.04 -10.77
N VAL A 126 12.90 -16.77 -10.79
CA VAL A 126 13.82 -15.67 -11.13
C VAL A 126 13.96 -14.62 -10.02
N ALA A 127 13.02 -14.55 -9.09
CA ALA A 127 13.08 -13.60 -7.98
C ALA A 127 14.15 -13.99 -6.95
N THR A 128 14.93 -13.00 -6.51
CA THR A 128 15.89 -13.12 -5.39
C THR A 128 15.29 -12.67 -4.05
N VAL A 129 14.06 -12.14 -4.08
CA VAL A 129 13.28 -11.67 -2.93
C VAL A 129 11.94 -12.43 -2.83
N PRO A 130 11.23 -12.35 -1.69
CA PRO A 130 9.93 -13.00 -1.56
C PRO A 130 8.94 -12.61 -2.67
N VAL A 131 8.18 -13.60 -3.15
CA VAL A 131 7.07 -13.42 -4.08
C VAL A 131 5.77 -13.71 -3.35
N THR A 132 4.88 -12.73 -3.30
CA THR A 132 3.65 -12.78 -2.50
C THR A 132 2.42 -12.54 -3.37
N VAL A 133 1.24 -12.87 -2.85
CA VAL A 133 -0.05 -12.66 -3.56
C VAL A 133 -0.92 -11.71 -2.75
N LYS A 134 -1.53 -10.72 -3.42
CA LYS A 134 -2.61 -9.92 -2.83
C LYS A 134 -3.94 -10.18 -3.54
N CYS A 135 -4.91 -10.76 -2.85
CA CYS A 135 -6.18 -11.18 -3.42
C CYS A 135 -7.40 -10.59 -2.67
N ARG A 136 -8.59 -11.02 -3.09
CA ARG A 136 -9.87 -10.85 -2.40
C ARG A 136 -10.36 -12.20 -1.90
N ILE A 137 -11.48 -12.21 -1.17
CA ILE A 137 -12.11 -13.46 -0.70
C ILE A 137 -12.89 -14.22 -1.81
N GLY A 138 -13.15 -13.58 -2.95
CA GLY A 138 -13.92 -14.14 -4.06
C GLY A 138 -14.30 -13.07 -5.07
N VAL A 139 -14.76 -13.47 -6.26
CA VAL A 139 -15.41 -12.57 -7.21
C VAL A 139 -16.83 -12.99 -7.56
N ASP A 140 -17.65 -12.01 -7.96
CA ASP A 140 -19.00 -12.20 -8.50
C ASP A 140 -19.84 -13.20 -7.68
N GLU A 141 -20.27 -14.32 -8.26
CA GLU A 141 -21.08 -15.36 -7.61
C GLU A 141 -20.25 -16.45 -6.90
N GLN A 142 -18.91 -16.40 -6.93
CA GLN A 142 -18.08 -17.41 -6.25
C GLN A 142 -18.38 -17.47 -4.76
N GLU A 143 -18.49 -18.68 -4.21
CA GLU A 143 -18.58 -18.89 -2.77
C GLU A 143 -17.20 -18.67 -2.12
N PRO A 144 -17.02 -17.66 -1.25
CA PRO A 144 -15.70 -17.35 -0.68
C PRO A 144 -15.05 -18.54 0.05
N GLU A 145 -15.84 -19.36 0.75
CA GLU A 145 -15.38 -20.55 1.48
C GLU A 145 -14.81 -21.64 0.57
N GLN A 146 -15.03 -21.55 -0.74
CA GLN A 146 -14.46 -22.47 -1.73
C GLN A 146 -13.36 -21.80 -2.54
N ALA A 147 -13.64 -20.59 -3.05
CA ALA A 147 -12.75 -19.87 -3.95
C ALA A 147 -11.43 -19.45 -3.30
N LEU A 148 -11.48 -18.91 -2.08
CA LEU A 148 -10.29 -18.43 -1.40
C LEU A 148 -9.34 -19.58 -1.00
N PRO A 149 -9.80 -20.67 -0.35
CA PRO A 149 -8.95 -21.83 -0.09
C PRO A 149 -8.35 -22.46 -1.35
N ALA A 150 -9.12 -22.52 -2.44
CA ALA A 150 -8.64 -23.06 -3.72
C ALA A 150 -7.48 -22.22 -4.26
N LEU A 151 -7.62 -20.89 -4.31
CA LEU A 151 -6.55 -20.01 -4.73
C LEU A 151 -5.32 -20.14 -3.82
N ILE A 152 -5.50 -20.06 -2.49
CA ILE A 152 -4.40 -20.15 -1.52
C ILE A 152 -3.62 -21.45 -1.71
N THR A 153 -4.31 -22.59 -1.82
CA THR A 153 -3.66 -23.90 -2.04
C THR A 153 -2.78 -23.86 -3.30
N ARG A 154 -3.35 -23.42 -4.43
CA ARG A 154 -2.65 -23.38 -5.71
C ARG A 154 -1.40 -22.49 -5.69
N VAL A 155 -1.48 -21.31 -5.10
CA VAL A 155 -0.34 -20.37 -5.09
C VAL A 155 0.74 -20.77 -4.08
N LEU A 156 0.35 -21.40 -2.97
CA LEU A 156 1.32 -21.95 -2.01
C LEU A 156 2.05 -23.17 -2.59
N ASP A 157 1.34 -24.07 -3.28
CA ASP A 157 1.96 -25.19 -4.02
C ASP A 157 2.96 -24.70 -5.08
N ALA A 158 2.68 -23.52 -5.68
CA ALA A 158 3.58 -22.85 -6.61
C ALA A 158 4.75 -22.09 -5.94
N GLY A 159 4.76 -22.00 -4.61
CA GLY A 159 5.86 -21.43 -3.83
C GLY A 159 5.69 -19.95 -3.43
N ALA A 160 4.47 -19.41 -3.41
CA ALA A 160 4.23 -18.08 -2.84
C ALA A 160 4.67 -18.01 -1.36
N ASP A 161 5.36 -16.94 -0.98
CA ASP A 161 5.92 -16.78 0.37
C ASP A 161 4.92 -16.21 1.39
N ALA A 162 3.88 -15.50 0.92
CA ALA A 162 2.88 -14.85 1.77
C ALA A 162 1.60 -14.47 1.01
N ILE A 163 0.48 -14.38 1.74
CA ILE A 163 -0.83 -14.01 1.20
C ILE A 163 -1.40 -12.79 1.93
N TRP A 164 -1.79 -11.77 1.17
CA TRP A 164 -2.52 -10.60 1.65
C TRP A 164 -3.98 -10.64 1.15
N ILE A 165 -4.95 -10.61 2.04
CA ILE A 165 -6.36 -10.84 1.70
C ILE A 165 -7.16 -9.58 2.00
N HIS A 166 -7.75 -8.98 0.96
CA HIS A 166 -8.82 -8.02 1.15
C HIS A 166 -10.11 -8.76 1.47
N ALA A 167 -10.62 -8.59 2.68
CA ALA A 167 -11.80 -9.21 3.27
C ALA A 167 -13.15 -8.86 2.61
N ARG A 168 -13.18 -8.52 1.32
CA ARG A 168 -14.40 -8.23 0.54
C ARG A 168 -14.34 -8.93 -0.80
N LYS A 169 -15.48 -9.44 -1.28
CA LYS A 169 -15.61 -9.87 -2.67
C LYS A 169 -15.38 -8.70 -3.63
N ALA A 170 -14.95 -8.98 -4.85
CA ALA A 170 -15.05 -8.03 -5.95
C ALA A 170 -16.22 -8.42 -6.86
N TRP A 171 -17.09 -7.47 -7.16
CA TRP A 171 -18.10 -7.63 -8.19
C TRP A 171 -17.59 -6.92 -9.45
N LEU A 172 -17.23 -7.71 -10.46
CA LEU A 172 -16.58 -7.24 -11.67
C LEU A 172 -17.54 -6.52 -12.62
N LYS A 173 -18.85 -6.68 -12.41
CA LYS A 173 -19.91 -6.04 -13.18
C LYS A 173 -20.74 -5.11 -12.30
N GLY A 174 -21.17 -3.99 -12.88
CA GLY A 174 -22.16 -3.10 -12.29
C GLY A 174 -21.68 -2.17 -11.18
N LEU A 175 -20.43 -2.27 -10.72
CA LEU A 175 -19.86 -1.39 -9.70
C LEU A 175 -18.55 -0.75 -10.17
N SER A 176 -18.39 0.55 -9.90
CA SER A 176 -17.10 1.22 -10.01
C SER A 176 -16.07 0.65 -9.02
N PRO A 177 -14.76 0.91 -9.23
CA PRO A 177 -13.72 0.46 -8.29
C PRO A 177 -13.88 1.05 -6.88
N LYS A 178 -14.46 2.25 -6.76
CA LYS A 178 -14.79 2.87 -5.47
C LYS A 178 -15.89 2.08 -4.76
N GLU A 179 -17.01 1.83 -5.44
CA GLU A 179 -18.13 1.06 -4.90
C GLU A 179 -17.73 -0.37 -4.51
N ASN A 180 -16.85 -1.00 -5.29
CA ASN A 180 -16.26 -2.31 -4.98
C ASN A 180 -15.45 -2.37 -3.67
N ARG A 181 -15.15 -1.22 -3.05
CA ARG A 181 -14.45 -1.11 -1.75
C ARG A 181 -15.40 -0.69 -0.61
N GLU A 182 -16.69 -0.50 -0.92
CA GLU A 182 -17.70 0.04 0.01
C GLU A 182 -18.97 -0.82 0.06
N ILE A 183 -19.42 -1.40 -1.06
CA ILE A 183 -20.69 -2.12 -1.17
C ILE A 183 -20.58 -3.60 -0.78
N PRO A 184 -19.72 -4.46 -1.39
CA PRO A 184 -19.68 -5.89 -1.03
C PRO A 184 -19.24 -6.05 0.42
N PRO A 185 -19.97 -6.75 1.29
CA PRO A 185 -19.74 -6.74 2.73
C PRO A 185 -18.33 -7.23 3.11
N LEU A 186 -17.84 -6.77 4.26
CA LEU A 186 -16.62 -7.29 4.88
C LEU A 186 -16.92 -8.63 5.53
N ASP A 187 -16.00 -9.56 5.35
CA ASP A 187 -15.94 -10.82 6.09
C ASP A 187 -14.50 -11.01 6.57
N TYR A 188 -14.22 -10.59 7.81
CA TYR A 188 -12.91 -10.77 8.42
C TYR A 188 -12.71 -12.20 8.93
N GLU A 189 -13.81 -12.85 9.34
CA GLU A 189 -13.78 -14.17 9.94
C GLU A 189 -13.26 -15.24 8.97
N ILE A 190 -13.57 -15.12 7.66
CA ILE A 190 -12.98 -16.02 6.66
C ILE A 190 -11.46 -15.89 6.62
N VAL A 191 -10.90 -14.69 6.75
CA VAL A 191 -9.44 -14.48 6.76
C VAL A 191 -8.80 -15.13 8.00
N TYR A 192 -9.47 -15.04 9.15
CA TYR A 192 -9.03 -15.72 10.38
C TYR A 192 -9.07 -17.23 10.23
N ARG A 193 -10.13 -17.79 9.63
CA ARG A 193 -10.21 -19.22 9.30
C ARG A 193 -9.08 -19.65 8.36
N MET A 194 -8.69 -18.81 7.39
CA MET A 194 -7.53 -19.12 6.54
C MET A 194 -6.26 -19.17 7.39
N LYS A 195 -6.03 -18.21 8.30
CA LYS A 195 -4.84 -18.27 9.17
C LYS A 195 -4.82 -19.51 10.06
N GLN A 196 -5.96 -19.94 10.58
CA GLN A 196 -6.08 -21.17 11.37
C GLN A 196 -5.80 -22.42 10.52
N ARG A 197 -6.22 -22.42 9.25
CA ARG A 197 -6.00 -23.55 8.32
C ARG A 197 -4.54 -23.65 7.83
N TRP A 198 -3.83 -22.52 7.72
CA TRP A 198 -2.42 -22.46 7.36
C TRP A 198 -1.59 -21.70 8.42
N PRO A 199 -1.39 -22.30 9.61
CA PRO A 199 -0.74 -21.61 10.74
C PRO A 199 0.71 -21.22 10.46
N ASP A 200 1.42 -21.97 9.61
CA ASP A 200 2.82 -21.72 9.26
C ASP A 200 3.01 -20.76 8.09
N VAL A 201 1.92 -20.33 7.44
CA VAL A 201 1.95 -19.39 6.32
C VAL A 201 1.63 -17.99 6.82
N PHE A 202 2.35 -16.99 6.32
CA PHE A 202 1.97 -15.61 6.57
C PHE A 202 0.66 -15.28 5.86
N ILE A 203 -0.34 -14.89 6.65
CA ILE A 203 -1.62 -14.36 6.15
C ILE A 203 -1.83 -12.97 6.76
N GLY A 204 -1.95 -11.97 5.88
CA GLY A 204 -2.25 -10.59 6.26
C GLY A 204 -3.64 -10.15 5.81
N ILE A 205 -4.30 -9.32 6.61
CA ILE A 205 -5.68 -8.86 6.36
C ILE A 205 -5.73 -7.40 5.87
N ASN A 206 -6.71 -7.11 5.03
CA ASN A 206 -6.96 -5.79 4.44
C ASN A 206 -8.46 -5.55 4.25
N GLY A 207 -8.83 -4.26 4.17
CA GLY A 207 -10.18 -3.81 3.83
C GLY A 207 -10.92 -3.28 5.05
N GLY A 208 -11.51 -2.09 4.96
CA GLY A 208 -12.36 -1.55 6.04
C GLY A 208 -11.67 -1.06 7.32
N ILE A 209 -10.40 -1.38 7.55
CA ILE A 209 -9.63 -1.00 8.75
C ILE A 209 -9.28 0.50 8.71
N ARG A 210 -9.70 1.24 9.75
CA ARG A 210 -9.62 2.70 9.85
C ARG A 210 -8.72 3.19 10.99
N THR A 211 -8.55 2.41 12.06
CA THR A 211 -7.79 2.82 13.25
C THR A 211 -6.69 1.80 13.58
N LEU A 212 -5.72 2.22 14.41
CA LEU A 212 -4.68 1.32 14.91
C LEU A 212 -5.23 0.33 15.95
N ASP A 213 -6.31 0.66 16.64
CA ASP A 213 -6.97 -0.26 17.58
C ASP A 213 -7.71 -1.37 16.84
N GLU A 214 -8.38 -1.04 15.72
CA GLU A 214 -8.93 -2.03 14.79
C GLU A 214 -7.79 -2.92 14.25
N ALA A 215 -6.66 -2.31 13.84
CA ALA A 215 -5.48 -3.06 13.40
C ALA A 215 -4.93 -4.01 14.48
N ALA A 216 -4.82 -3.55 15.73
CA ALA A 216 -4.36 -4.36 16.85
C ALA A 216 -5.30 -5.55 17.13
N THR A 217 -6.61 -5.32 17.03
CA THR A 217 -7.63 -6.38 17.14
C THR A 217 -7.41 -7.46 16.08
N HIS A 218 -7.20 -7.06 14.83
CA HIS A 218 -6.91 -8.01 13.75
C HIS A 218 -5.58 -8.76 13.93
N LEU A 219 -4.52 -8.09 14.40
CA LEU A 219 -3.20 -8.70 14.64
C LEU A 219 -3.18 -9.74 15.78
N ALA A 220 -4.27 -9.87 16.54
CA ALA A 220 -4.45 -10.98 17.47
C ALA A 220 -4.80 -12.30 16.74
N HIS A 221 -5.28 -12.23 15.49
CA HIS A 221 -5.76 -13.37 14.71
C HIS A 221 -4.92 -13.69 13.47
N VAL A 222 -4.17 -12.70 12.96
CA VAL A 222 -3.40 -12.82 11.71
C VAL A 222 -2.00 -12.23 11.85
N ASP A 223 -1.12 -12.49 10.88
CA ASP A 223 0.29 -12.09 10.96
C ASP A 223 0.53 -10.64 10.51
N GLY A 224 -0.41 -10.05 9.77
CA GLY A 224 -0.25 -8.69 9.31
C GLY A 224 -1.55 -7.96 9.03
N VAL A 225 -1.46 -6.64 9.07
CA VAL A 225 -2.55 -5.74 8.73
C VAL A 225 -2.07 -4.74 7.69
N MET A 226 -2.94 -4.48 6.70
CA MET A 226 -2.68 -3.52 5.65
C MET A 226 -3.75 -2.43 5.64
N LEU A 227 -3.34 -1.18 5.79
CA LEU A 227 -4.21 0.00 5.69
C LEU A 227 -4.09 0.64 4.31
N GLY A 228 -5.23 0.92 3.68
CA GLY A 228 -5.29 1.67 2.42
C GLY A 228 -5.70 3.11 2.65
N ARG A 229 -6.99 3.39 2.41
CA ARG A 229 -7.56 4.74 2.47
C ARG A 229 -7.27 5.48 3.77
N ALA A 230 -7.33 4.80 4.91
CA ALA A 230 -7.06 5.40 6.21
C ALA A 230 -5.64 6.00 6.30
N ALA A 231 -4.62 5.25 5.86
CA ALA A 231 -3.23 5.72 5.85
C ALA A 231 -3.00 6.92 4.90
N TYR A 232 -3.73 6.99 3.79
CA TYR A 232 -3.60 8.11 2.84
C TYR A 232 -4.39 9.35 3.28
N GLN A 233 -5.62 9.16 3.76
CA GLN A 233 -6.52 10.24 4.15
C GLN A 233 -6.11 10.89 5.47
N ASN A 234 -5.46 10.13 6.36
CA ASN A 234 -4.90 10.60 7.61
C ASN A 234 -3.51 9.99 7.84
N ALA A 235 -2.48 10.55 7.21
CA ALA A 235 -1.12 10.02 7.29
C ALA A 235 -0.49 10.08 8.70
N ALA A 236 -1.00 10.93 9.61
CA ALA A 236 -0.52 10.98 10.99
C ALA A 236 -0.68 9.65 11.73
N ILE A 237 -1.66 8.81 11.33
CA ILE A 237 -1.83 7.46 11.89
C ILE A 237 -0.56 6.60 11.76
N LEU A 238 0.30 6.91 10.78
CA LEU A 238 1.53 6.15 10.58
C LEU A 238 2.57 6.41 11.68
N SER A 239 2.49 7.53 12.38
CA SER A 239 3.51 7.95 13.37
C SER A 239 3.57 7.05 14.59
N GLU A 240 2.47 6.39 14.92
CA GLU A 240 2.37 5.48 16.07
C GLU A 240 2.72 4.02 15.72
N ILE A 241 2.88 3.69 14.43
CA ILE A 241 3.07 2.29 13.97
C ILE A 241 4.33 1.68 14.57
N ASP A 242 5.45 2.39 14.47
CA ASP A 242 6.76 1.90 14.87
C ASP A 242 6.78 1.56 16.37
N GLN A 243 6.16 2.42 17.20
CA GLN A 243 6.01 2.18 18.63
C GLN A 243 5.05 1.03 18.90
N ARG A 244 3.80 1.12 18.40
CA ARG A 244 2.72 0.20 18.76
C ARG A 244 2.96 -1.24 18.28
N PHE A 245 3.62 -1.43 17.14
CA PHE A 245 3.73 -2.75 16.51
C PHE A 245 5.16 -3.27 16.35
N PHE A 246 6.17 -2.41 16.52
CA PHE A 246 7.58 -2.78 16.32
C PHE A 246 8.50 -2.44 17.50
N GLY A 247 7.94 -1.94 18.62
CA GLY A 247 8.70 -1.73 19.86
C GLY A 247 9.67 -0.56 19.81
N ALA A 248 9.49 0.39 18.89
CA ALA A 248 10.24 1.65 18.92
C ALA A 248 9.91 2.43 20.22
N PRO A 249 10.85 3.24 20.73
CA PRO A 249 10.60 4.05 21.92
C PRO A 249 9.45 5.03 21.67
N ALA A 250 8.66 5.29 22.72
CA ALA A 250 7.67 6.35 22.70
C ALA A 250 8.36 7.70 22.44
N GLY A 251 7.78 8.51 21.58
CA GLY A 251 8.26 9.85 21.28
C GLY A 251 7.21 10.61 20.49
N GLU A 252 7.19 11.92 20.69
CA GLU A 252 6.33 12.79 19.89
C GLU A 252 6.84 12.81 18.44
N PRO A 253 5.93 12.81 17.45
CA PRO A 253 6.34 12.93 16.06
C PRO A 253 7.04 14.26 15.80
N ASP A 254 8.24 14.19 15.20
CA ASP A 254 9.01 15.35 14.75
C ASP A 254 8.40 15.96 13.48
N TRP A 255 7.34 16.75 13.65
CA TRP A 255 6.64 17.40 12.54
C TRP A 255 7.48 18.48 11.86
N GLU A 256 8.31 19.21 12.61
CA GLU A 256 9.20 20.22 12.04
C GLU A 256 10.31 19.60 11.19
N GLY A 257 10.95 18.54 11.67
CA GLY A 257 11.93 17.84 10.86
C GLY A 257 11.28 17.07 9.70
N LEU A 258 10.03 16.59 9.84
CA LEU A 258 9.27 16.07 8.70
C LEU A 258 9.07 17.14 7.62
N ARG A 259 8.67 18.35 8.00
CA ARG A 259 8.57 19.50 7.10
C ARG A 259 9.89 19.72 6.36
N ASP A 260 11.00 19.81 7.09
CA ASP A 260 12.31 20.12 6.52
C ASP A 260 12.78 19.02 5.55
N ARG A 261 12.60 17.74 5.90
CA ARG A 261 12.89 16.60 5.02
C ARG A 261 12.04 16.63 3.75
N MET A 262 10.77 16.99 3.86
CA MET A 262 9.86 17.08 2.70
C MET A 262 10.13 18.32 1.83
N MET A 263 10.58 19.43 2.42
CA MET A 263 11.03 20.61 1.67
C MET A 263 12.27 20.28 0.83
N ALA A 264 13.28 19.64 1.43
CA ALA A 264 14.48 19.21 0.71
C ALA A 264 14.16 18.20 -0.41
N TYR A 265 13.20 17.30 -0.17
CA TYR A 265 12.73 16.37 -1.20
C TYR A 265 12.02 17.11 -2.36
N ALA A 266 11.13 18.04 -2.04
CA ALA A 266 10.42 18.85 -3.03
C ALA A 266 11.39 19.68 -3.89
N GLU A 267 12.43 20.26 -3.27
CA GLU A 267 13.48 21.02 -3.96
C GLU A 267 14.19 20.16 -5.01
N ARG A 268 14.64 18.95 -4.64
CA ARG A 268 15.28 18.01 -5.58
C ARG A 268 14.35 17.65 -6.74
N HIS A 269 13.07 17.39 -6.44
CA HIS A 269 12.08 17.05 -7.46
C HIS A 269 11.85 18.21 -8.45
N ILE A 270 11.71 19.43 -7.95
CA ILE A 270 11.54 20.64 -8.78
C ILE A 270 12.78 20.86 -9.65
N ALA A 271 13.98 20.73 -9.08
CA ALA A 271 15.24 20.84 -9.82
C ALA A 271 15.35 19.80 -10.96
N SER A 272 14.70 18.63 -10.82
CA SER A 272 14.61 17.61 -11.86
C SER A 272 13.51 17.84 -12.90
N GLY A 273 12.82 18.98 -12.87
CA GLY A 273 11.73 19.34 -13.78
C GLY A 273 10.33 18.98 -13.28
N GLY A 274 10.21 18.53 -12.03
CA GLY A 274 8.95 18.28 -11.35
C GLY A 274 8.22 19.55 -10.91
N ARG A 275 6.99 19.40 -10.40
CA ARG A 275 6.19 20.48 -9.79
C ARG A 275 5.91 20.14 -8.34
N LEU A 276 5.81 21.15 -7.48
CA LEU A 276 5.50 20.96 -6.06
C LEU A 276 4.20 20.17 -5.84
N GLN A 277 3.17 20.42 -6.65
CA GLN A 277 1.89 19.71 -6.59
C GLN A 277 2.02 18.18 -6.67
N HIS A 278 3.03 17.65 -7.37
CA HIS A 278 3.27 16.21 -7.44
C HIS A 278 3.59 15.63 -6.05
N VAL A 279 4.21 16.42 -5.18
CA VAL A 279 4.57 16.05 -3.79
C VAL A 279 3.48 16.47 -2.82
N ALA A 280 3.12 17.76 -2.81
CA ALA A 280 2.26 18.38 -1.81
C ALA A 280 0.86 17.72 -1.72
N ARG A 281 0.33 17.21 -2.84
CA ARG A 281 -0.99 16.55 -2.88
C ARG A 281 -1.11 15.37 -1.91
N HIS A 282 0.00 14.70 -1.59
CA HIS A 282 0.04 13.53 -0.71
C HIS A 282 0.08 13.90 0.77
N MET A 283 0.42 15.14 1.09
CA MET A 283 0.58 15.61 2.47
C MET A 283 -0.72 16.24 3.02
N VAL A 284 -1.74 16.43 2.18
CA VAL A 284 -3.00 17.13 2.51
C VAL A 284 -3.73 16.53 3.72
N GLY A 285 -3.66 15.21 3.90
CA GLY A 285 -4.35 14.49 4.97
C GLY A 285 -3.64 14.53 6.32
N LEU A 286 -2.40 15.01 6.40
CA LEU A 286 -1.50 14.81 7.55
C LEU A 286 -2.09 15.26 8.89
N PHE A 287 -2.63 16.48 8.95
CA PHE A 287 -3.10 17.08 10.20
C PHE A 287 -4.63 17.06 10.34
N THR A 288 -5.29 16.05 9.79
CA THR A 288 -6.75 15.94 9.86
C THR A 288 -7.22 15.92 11.32
N GLY A 289 -8.09 16.86 11.69
CA GLY A 289 -8.64 16.97 13.04
C GLY A 289 -7.93 17.98 13.94
N LEU A 290 -6.73 18.47 13.58
CA LEU A 290 -6.01 19.48 14.37
C LEU A 290 -6.52 20.90 14.09
N PRO A 291 -6.39 21.82 15.07
CA PRO A 291 -6.63 23.24 14.81
C PRO A 291 -5.71 23.75 13.71
N GLY A 292 -6.25 24.53 12.78
CA GLY A 292 -5.50 25.02 11.61
C GLY A 292 -5.47 24.07 10.40
N ALA A 293 -5.90 22.81 10.53
CA ALA A 293 -5.90 21.81 9.46
C ALA A 293 -6.60 22.26 8.16
N ARG A 294 -7.68 23.05 8.28
CA ARG A 294 -8.38 23.62 7.12
C ARG A 294 -7.47 24.56 6.32
N ARG A 295 -6.71 25.42 7.02
CA ARG A 295 -5.79 26.37 6.39
C ARG A 295 -4.59 25.64 5.80
N TYR A 296 -4.02 24.68 6.53
CA TYR A 296 -2.99 23.78 6.01
C TYR A 296 -3.39 23.14 4.66
N ARG A 297 -4.58 22.52 4.62
CA ARG A 297 -5.12 21.91 3.39
C ARG A 297 -5.31 22.92 2.26
N GLN A 298 -5.80 24.11 2.57
CA GLN A 298 -6.00 25.18 1.59
C GLN A 298 -4.67 25.59 0.94
N ILE A 299 -3.63 25.81 1.74
CA ILE A 299 -2.30 26.20 1.26
C ILE A 299 -1.77 25.11 0.31
N LEU A 300 -1.79 23.84 0.73
CA LEU A 300 -1.29 22.75 -0.11
C LEU A 300 -2.12 22.52 -1.39
N SER A 301 -3.44 22.70 -1.34
CA SER A 301 -4.30 22.45 -2.51
C SER A 301 -4.27 23.59 -3.53
N THR A 302 -4.07 24.82 -3.07
CA THR A 302 -4.14 26.02 -3.91
C THR A 302 -2.77 26.57 -4.27
N ASP A 303 -1.88 26.73 -3.29
CA ASP A 303 -0.61 27.42 -3.51
C ASP A 303 0.42 26.49 -4.16
N ALA A 304 0.44 25.20 -3.81
CA ALA A 304 1.35 24.24 -4.44
C ALA A 304 1.02 23.95 -5.91
N ALA A 305 -0.21 24.25 -6.35
CA ALA A 305 -0.64 24.12 -7.74
C ALA A 305 -0.17 25.27 -8.64
N LYS A 306 0.26 26.41 -8.07
CA LYS A 306 0.68 27.59 -8.82
C LYS A 306 1.96 27.32 -9.61
N SER A 307 2.14 28.04 -10.72
CA SER A 307 3.40 28.04 -11.45
C SER A 307 4.50 28.67 -10.60
N GLY A 308 5.68 28.06 -10.54
CA GLY A 308 6.81 28.53 -9.73
C GLY A 308 6.69 28.31 -8.22
N ALA A 309 5.68 27.58 -7.73
CA ALA A 309 5.56 27.26 -6.32
C ALA A 309 6.76 26.42 -5.83
N GLY A 310 7.45 26.89 -4.78
CA GLY A 310 8.61 26.24 -4.20
C GLY A 310 8.35 25.59 -2.83
N PRO A 311 9.37 24.92 -2.27
CA PRO A 311 9.28 24.21 -0.99
C PRO A 311 8.77 25.06 0.19
N GLU A 312 8.96 26.38 0.16
CA GLU A 312 8.48 27.33 1.17
C GLU A 312 6.96 27.27 1.39
N VAL A 313 6.18 26.81 0.41
CA VAL A 313 4.73 26.57 0.57
C VAL A 313 4.46 25.48 1.61
N LEU A 314 5.34 24.47 1.72
CA LEU A 314 5.22 23.45 2.77
C LEU A 314 5.43 24.06 4.15
N ALA A 315 6.43 24.95 4.31
CA ALA A 315 6.65 25.65 5.57
C ALA A 315 5.45 26.52 5.96
N ALA A 316 4.90 27.28 5.00
CA ALA A 316 3.70 28.09 5.22
C ALA A 316 2.50 27.23 5.63
N ALA A 317 2.36 26.03 5.06
CA ALA A 317 1.30 25.10 5.44
C ALA A 317 1.47 24.62 6.89
N PHE A 318 2.66 24.14 7.26
CA PHE A 318 2.94 23.65 8.62
C PHE A 318 2.76 24.75 9.68
N ALA A 319 3.18 25.99 9.39
CA ALA A 319 2.99 27.13 10.29
C ALA A 319 1.52 27.50 10.54
N ALA A 320 0.59 26.99 9.71
CA ALA A 320 -0.83 27.21 9.89
C ALA A 320 -1.49 26.21 10.85
N VAL A 321 -0.77 25.20 11.34
CA VAL A 321 -1.27 24.18 12.26
C VAL A 321 -0.82 24.50 13.67
N ASP A 322 -1.75 24.40 14.61
CA ASP A 322 -1.45 24.58 16.02
C ASP A 322 -1.18 23.22 16.66
N PHE A 323 0.05 23.05 17.15
CA PHE A 323 0.50 21.84 17.85
C PHE A 323 0.41 21.96 19.37
N SER A 324 0.00 23.11 19.92
CA SER A 324 -0.08 23.33 21.37
C SER A 324 -1.26 22.62 22.05
N GLY A 325 -2.20 22.06 21.28
CA GLY A 325 -3.37 21.35 21.79
C GLY A 325 -3.21 19.85 22.06
N THR A 326 -2.10 19.23 21.63
CA THR A 326 -1.87 17.77 21.81
C THR A 326 -1.43 17.37 23.21
N GLU A 327 -1.10 18.33 24.09
CA GLU A 327 -0.67 18.07 25.48
C GLU A 327 -1.84 17.72 26.44
N GLN A 328 -3.11 18.00 26.08
CA GLN A 328 -4.22 17.96 27.05
C GLN A 328 -5.09 16.69 27.09
N GLU A 329 -5.01 15.77 26.12
CA GLU A 329 -5.85 14.56 26.14
C GLU A 329 -5.18 13.32 26.80
N ALA A 330 -3.89 13.38 27.12
CA ALA A 330 -3.20 12.27 27.81
C ALA A 330 -3.38 12.25 29.34
N VAL A 331 -4.12 13.22 29.91
CA VAL A 331 -4.38 13.31 31.36
C VAL A 331 -5.87 13.44 31.66
N SER A 332 -6.71 12.59 31.04
CA SER A 332 -7.97 12.14 31.64
C SER A 332 -8.71 11.14 30.74
N ALA A 333 -8.58 9.84 31.03
CA ALA A 333 -9.63 8.80 30.95
C ALA A 333 -9.02 7.43 31.26
#